data_AF-H3KEW4-F1
#
_entry.id   AF-H3KEW4-F1
#
_cell.length_a   1.000
_cell.length_b   1.000
_cell.length_c   1.000
_cell.angle_alpha   90.00
_cell.angle_beta   90.00
_cell.angle_gamma   90.00
#
_symmetry.space_group_name_H-M   'P 1'
#
loop_
_entity.id
_entity.type
_entity.pdbx_description
1 polymer ?
#
loop_
_entity_poly.entity_id
_entity_poly.type
_entity_poly.pdbx_seq_one_letter_code
_entity_poly.pdbx_strand_id
1 'polypeptide(L)'
;TMEDDSTPRSTAPMSDDNLPFLYGRPVRGEHFTGREAETERLRRNLLEGVHTVLTAPRRLGKTSLVGKVLGSITADPSIRVAKFSALGCRTPSEFLEAYASAVTRAAPDAIYPDAPLPFDAGANVDDVLNLPEALAAREGFRMVVFIDECQRRPSGRTGLP
;
A
#
# COMPACT_ATOMS: atom_id res chain seq x y z
N THR A 1 25.23 44.66 -36.17
CA THR A 1 25.30 43.81 -34.97
C THR A 1 23.96 43.81 -34.28
N MET A 2 23.11 42.85 -34.64
CA MET A 2 22.01 42.31 -33.83
C MET A 2 21.72 40.95 -34.47
N GLU A 3 22.34 39.90 -33.95
CA GLU A 3 21.99 38.53 -34.31
C GLU A 3 20.81 38.11 -33.44
N ASP A 4 19.74 37.73 -34.14
CA ASP A 4 18.47 37.23 -33.64
C ASP A 4 18.68 35.86 -32.97
N ASP A 5 18.60 35.83 -31.63
CA ASP A 5 18.60 34.60 -30.81
C ASP A 5 17.23 33.91 -30.92
N SER A 6 16.99 33.34 -32.09
CA SER A 6 15.88 32.46 -32.38
C SER A 6 16.33 31.00 -32.30
N THR A 7 16.74 30.53 -31.11
CA THR A 7 16.86 29.09 -30.85
C THR A 7 15.50 28.52 -30.39
N PRO A 8 14.92 27.52 -31.09
CA PRO A 8 13.67 26.91 -30.64
C PRO A 8 13.94 26.11 -29.35
N ARG A 9 13.24 26.43 -28.26
CA ARG A 9 13.21 25.55 -27.07
C ARG A 9 12.68 24.19 -27.50
N SER A 10 13.58 23.21 -27.57
CA SER A 10 13.24 21.80 -27.76
C SER A 10 12.25 21.38 -26.67
N THR A 11 11.00 21.12 -27.06
CA THR A 11 9.95 20.56 -26.19
C THR A 11 10.03 19.02 -26.16
N ALA A 12 11.25 18.46 -26.14
CA ALA A 12 11.40 17.04 -25.84
C ALA A 12 10.87 16.80 -24.41
N PRO A 13 9.98 15.82 -24.17
CA PRO A 13 9.59 15.48 -22.82
C PRO A 13 10.85 15.10 -22.04
N MET A 14 11.14 15.82 -20.95
CA MET A 14 12.24 15.46 -20.07
C MET A 14 12.00 14.03 -19.58
N SER A 15 13.02 13.18 -19.69
CA SER A 15 12.98 11.86 -19.08
C SER A 15 12.79 11.99 -17.57
N ASP A 16 12.01 11.06 -16.99
CA ASP A 16 11.68 11.02 -15.55
C ASP A 16 12.94 11.11 -14.67
N ASP A 17 14.08 10.61 -15.17
CA ASP A 17 15.38 10.57 -14.48
C ASP A 17 15.98 11.96 -14.15
N ASN A 18 15.53 13.04 -14.80
CA ASN A 18 16.08 14.38 -14.62
C ASN A 18 15.15 15.35 -13.89
N LEU A 19 14.01 14.86 -13.38
CA LEU A 19 13.06 15.67 -12.62
C LEU A 19 13.43 15.68 -11.13
N PRO A 20 13.58 16.87 -10.50
CA PRO A 20 13.90 16.96 -9.07
C PRO A 20 12.76 16.44 -8.18
N PHE A 21 11.52 16.50 -8.67
CA PHE A 21 10.34 15.95 -7.99
C PHE A 21 9.39 15.30 -8.99
N LEU A 22 8.92 14.09 -8.66
CA LEU A 22 7.93 13.36 -9.44
C LEU A 22 6.56 13.48 -8.77
N TYR A 23 5.54 13.85 -9.55
CA TYR A 23 4.17 14.05 -9.08
C TYR A 23 3.19 13.07 -9.73
N GLY A 24 2.05 12.84 -9.10
CA GLY A 24 0.95 12.07 -9.68
C GLY A 24 1.06 10.54 -9.57
N ARG A 25 2.17 10.02 -9.05
CA ARG A 25 2.40 8.58 -8.84
C ARG A 25 3.14 8.31 -7.53
N PRO A 26 3.03 7.10 -6.95
CA PRO A 26 3.89 6.73 -5.82
C PRO A 26 5.37 6.75 -6.23
N VAL A 27 6.16 7.54 -5.51
CA VAL A 27 7.62 7.68 -5.68
C VAL A 27 8.41 6.70 -4.80
N ARG A 28 9.61 6.30 -5.26
CA ARG A 28 10.56 5.37 -4.61
C ARG A 28 12.00 5.89 -4.77
N GLY A 29 12.94 5.34 -4.00
CA GLY A 29 14.38 5.58 -4.17
C GLY A 29 14.78 7.04 -3.92
N GLU A 30 15.69 7.55 -4.77
CA GLU A 30 16.26 8.90 -4.71
C GLU A 30 15.22 10.03 -4.74
N HIS A 31 14.05 9.79 -5.35
CA HIS A 31 12.97 10.78 -5.44
C HIS A 31 12.06 10.80 -4.19
N PHE A 32 12.28 9.92 -3.20
CA PHE A 32 11.61 9.98 -1.91
C PHE A 32 12.50 10.71 -0.89
N THR A 33 12.20 11.98 -0.65
CA THR A 33 13.00 12.86 0.20
C THR A 33 12.23 13.29 1.46
N GLY A 34 12.98 13.52 2.55
CA GLY A 34 12.44 13.85 3.87
C GLY A 34 11.71 12.67 4.54
N ARG A 35 11.09 12.95 5.70
CA ARG A 35 10.25 12.02 6.48
C ARG A 35 10.98 10.87 7.15
N GLU A 36 12.23 11.09 7.55
CA GLU A 36 13.08 10.12 8.23
C GLU A 36 12.43 9.70 9.56
N ALA A 37 11.94 10.66 10.35
CA ALA A 37 11.27 10.40 11.62
C ALA A 37 9.94 9.62 11.45
N GLU A 38 9.15 9.94 10.43
CA GLU A 38 7.90 9.21 10.13
C GLU A 38 8.19 7.79 9.66
N THR A 39 9.22 7.62 8.83
CA THR A 39 9.67 6.32 8.30
C THR A 39 10.14 5.43 9.44
N GLU A 40 11.00 5.96 10.33
CA GLU A 40 11.52 5.22 11.48
C GLU A 40 10.42 4.86 12.47
N ARG A 41 9.50 5.81 12.76
CA ARG A 41 8.35 5.54 13.63
C ARG A 41 7.43 4.45 13.06
N LEU A 42 7.10 4.54 11.76
CA LEU A 42 6.26 3.54 11.10
C LEU A 42 6.95 2.18 11.07
N ARG A 43 8.25 2.14 10.76
CA ARG A 43 9.04 0.91 10.78
C ARG A 43 9.01 0.24 12.15
N ARG A 44 9.29 1.00 13.21
CA ARG A 44 9.27 0.49 14.59
C ARG A 44 7.91 -0.08 14.96
N ASN A 45 6.83 0.65 14.70
CA ASN A 45 5.48 0.17 14.96
C ASN A 45 5.20 -1.17 14.27
N LEU A 46 5.57 -1.31 13.00
CA LEU A 46 5.37 -2.57 12.26
C LEU A 46 6.19 -3.73 12.85
N LEU A 47 7.44 -3.47 13.24
CA LEU A 47 8.33 -4.46 13.87
C LEU A 47 7.94 -4.80 15.31
N GLU A 48 7.15 -3.97 15.98
CA GLU A 48 6.61 -4.23 17.32
C GLU A 48 5.18 -4.81 17.27
N GLY A 49 4.61 -4.99 16.07
CA GLY A 49 3.24 -5.51 15.91
C GLY A 49 2.15 -4.49 16.25
N VAL A 50 2.48 -3.20 16.26
CA VAL A 50 1.54 -2.12 16.58
C VAL A 50 0.67 -1.79 15.37
N HIS A 51 -0.64 -1.97 15.52
CA HIS A 51 -1.62 -1.51 14.52
C HIS A 51 -1.49 0.00 14.30
N THR A 52 -1.19 0.38 13.06
CA THR A 52 -0.90 1.77 12.70
C THR A 52 -1.85 2.24 11.60
N VAL A 53 -2.61 3.30 11.89
CA VAL A 53 -3.47 3.98 10.91
C VAL A 53 -2.80 5.28 10.47
N LEU A 54 -2.62 5.46 9.16
CA LEU A 54 -2.01 6.66 8.58
C LEU A 54 -3.08 7.61 8.04
N THR A 55 -3.37 8.67 8.79
CA THR A 55 -4.28 9.74 8.36
C THR A 55 -3.49 10.96 7.88
N ALA A 56 -3.65 11.33 6.61
CA ALA A 56 -3.08 12.58 6.07
C ALA A 56 -3.88 13.05 4.84
N PRO A 57 -3.79 14.33 4.44
CA PRO A 57 -4.34 14.83 3.18
C PRO A 57 -3.96 14.02 1.93
N ARG A 58 -4.76 14.15 0.85
CA ARG A 58 -4.48 13.50 -0.45
C ARG A 58 -3.15 13.98 -1.01
N ARG A 59 -2.45 13.08 -1.74
CA ARG A 59 -1.18 13.34 -2.45
C ARG A 59 0.03 13.66 -1.58
N LEU A 60 -0.05 13.53 -0.25
CA LEU A 60 1.10 13.64 0.65
C LEU A 60 2.02 12.41 0.66
N GLY A 61 1.97 11.54 -0.36
CA GLY A 61 2.92 10.42 -0.47
C GLY A 61 2.78 9.33 0.60
N LYS A 62 1.62 9.14 1.24
CA LYS A 62 1.41 8.07 2.24
C LYS A 62 1.75 6.67 1.68
N THR A 63 1.25 6.35 0.48
CA THR A 63 1.55 5.08 -0.19
C THR A 63 3.05 4.94 -0.50
N SER A 64 3.74 6.05 -0.77
CA SER A 64 5.20 6.07 -0.95
C SER A 64 5.96 5.85 0.35
N LEU A 65 5.54 6.50 1.44
CA LEU A 65 6.11 6.31 2.78
C LEU A 65 6.01 4.85 3.21
N VAL A 66 4.82 4.28 3.09
CA VAL A 66 4.59 2.86 3.37
C VAL A 66 5.43 2.00 2.43
N GLY A 67 5.47 2.30 1.13
CA GLY A 67 6.30 1.57 0.17
C GLY A 67 7.79 1.54 0.54
N LYS A 68 8.33 2.65 1.05
CA LYS A 68 9.72 2.75 1.54
C LYS A 68 9.95 1.88 2.77
N VAL A 69 9.06 1.97 3.76
CA VAL A 69 9.17 1.16 4.99
C VAL A 69 9.02 -0.33 4.68
N LEU A 70 8.02 -0.70 3.90
CA LEU A 70 7.79 -2.09 3.49
C LEU A 70 9.03 -2.67 2.78
N GLY A 71 9.61 -1.93 1.84
CA GLY A 71 10.84 -2.36 1.17
C GLY A 71 12.02 -2.60 2.12
N SER A 72 12.10 -1.86 3.23
CA SER A 72 13.14 -2.06 4.23
C SER A 72 12.91 -3.29 5.13
N ILE A 73 11.66 -3.61 5.47
CA ILE A 73 11.34 -4.73 6.37
C ILE A 73 11.25 -6.06 5.63
N THR A 74 10.90 -6.06 4.34
CA THR A 74 10.86 -7.28 3.51
C THR A 74 12.23 -7.83 3.15
N ALA A 75 13.31 -7.12 3.51
CA ALA A 75 14.66 -7.68 3.46
C ALA A 75 14.82 -8.86 4.43
N ASP A 76 14.01 -8.90 5.50
CA ASP A 76 13.92 -10.04 6.40
C ASP A 76 12.99 -11.12 5.81
N PRO A 77 13.48 -12.33 5.49
CA PRO A 77 12.68 -13.40 4.92
C PRO A 77 11.68 -14.01 5.91
N SER A 78 11.69 -13.62 7.18
CA SER A 78 10.66 -13.97 8.17
C SER A 78 9.45 -13.03 8.12
N ILE A 79 9.53 -11.92 7.38
CA ILE A 79 8.44 -10.95 7.25
C ILE A 79 7.75 -11.13 5.89
N ARG A 80 6.42 -11.23 5.91
CA ARG A 80 5.56 -11.26 4.72
C ARG A 80 4.63 -10.07 4.74
N VAL A 81 4.34 -9.54 3.56
CA VAL A 81 3.49 -8.36 3.41
C VAL A 81 2.32 -8.66 2.50
N ALA A 82 1.11 -8.61 3.05
CA ALA A 82 -0.12 -8.64 2.29
C ALA A 82 -0.55 -7.20 1.99
N LYS A 83 -0.71 -6.87 0.71
CA LYS A 83 -1.13 -5.53 0.28
C LYS A 83 -2.37 -5.59 -0.59
N PHE A 84 -3.38 -4.81 -0.24
CA PHE A 84 -4.50 -4.54 -1.14
C PHE A 84 -5.02 -3.11 -0.98
N SER A 85 -5.81 -2.68 -1.97
CA SER A 85 -6.51 -1.41 -1.96
C SER A 85 -7.99 -1.68 -1.71
N ALA A 86 -8.57 -1.00 -0.72
CA ALA A 86 -10.01 -1.02 -0.49
C ALA A 86 -10.77 -0.10 -1.47
N LEU A 87 -10.06 0.54 -2.41
CA LEU A 87 -10.66 1.38 -3.43
C LEU A 87 -11.57 0.54 -4.33
N GLY A 88 -12.87 0.79 -4.26
CA GLY A 88 -13.86 0.12 -5.10
C GLY A 88 -14.66 -0.97 -4.38
N CYS A 89 -14.25 -1.39 -3.18
CA CYS A 89 -15.08 -2.24 -2.31
C CYS A 89 -16.31 -1.44 -1.85
N ARG A 90 -17.49 -1.86 -2.29
CA ARG A 90 -18.79 -1.23 -1.97
C ARG A 90 -19.54 -1.97 -0.88
N THR A 91 -19.22 -3.25 -0.67
CA THR A 91 -19.85 -4.10 0.33
C THR A 91 -18.81 -4.69 1.29
N PRO A 92 -19.20 -5.08 2.52
CA PRO A 92 -18.31 -5.80 3.43
C PRO A 92 -17.77 -7.10 2.81
N SER A 93 -18.58 -7.85 2.08
CA SER A 93 -18.18 -9.10 1.42
C SER A 93 -17.07 -8.87 0.40
N GLU A 94 -17.20 -7.87 -0.49
CA GLU A 94 -16.14 -7.51 -1.45
C GLU A 94 -14.82 -7.13 -0.76
N PHE A 95 -14.90 -6.45 0.39
CA PHE A 95 -13.72 -6.12 1.18
C PHE A 95 -13.08 -7.37 1.79
N LEU A 96 -13.88 -8.26 2.39
CA LEU A 96 -13.40 -9.49 3.02
C LEU A 96 -12.77 -10.43 1.99
N GLU A 97 -13.40 -10.60 0.83
CA GLU A 97 -12.85 -11.38 -0.27
C GLU A 97 -11.50 -10.82 -0.76
N ALA A 98 -11.43 -9.50 -0.98
CA ALA A 98 -10.20 -8.84 -1.41
C ALA A 98 -9.07 -8.91 -0.36
N TYR A 99 -9.41 -8.68 0.91
CA TYR A 99 -8.52 -8.80 2.06
C TYR A 99 -7.90 -10.19 2.11
N ALA A 100 -8.75 -11.20 2.06
CA ALA A 100 -8.35 -12.56 2.33
C ALA A 100 -7.62 -13.16 1.12
N SER A 101 -8.02 -12.81 -0.10
CA SER A 101 -7.23 -13.05 -1.32
C SER A 101 -5.82 -12.46 -1.24
N ALA A 102 -5.67 -11.25 -0.67
CA ALA A 102 -4.36 -10.62 -0.52
C ALA A 102 -3.49 -11.31 0.55
N VAL A 103 -4.11 -11.73 1.66
CA VAL A 103 -3.45 -12.46 2.75
C VAL A 103 -2.97 -13.83 2.27
N THR A 104 -3.84 -14.60 1.60
CA THR A 104 -3.48 -15.93 1.08
C THR A 104 -2.37 -15.86 0.05
N ARG A 105 -2.39 -14.88 -0.88
CA ARG A 105 -1.30 -14.69 -1.86
C ARG A 105 0.03 -14.26 -1.26
N ALA A 106 0.00 -13.63 -0.09
CA ALA A 106 1.23 -13.22 0.61
C ALA A 106 1.79 -14.34 1.49
N ALA A 107 1.02 -15.39 1.75
CA ALA A 107 1.48 -16.58 2.44
C ALA A 107 2.45 -17.38 1.55
N PRO A 108 3.36 -18.18 2.13
CA PRO A 108 4.23 -19.07 1.36
C PRO A 108 3.42 -20.05 0.48
N ASP A 109 3.93 -20.38 -0.71
CA ASP A 109 3.31 -21.20 -1.76
C ASP A 109 2.80 -22.59 -1.30
N ALA A 110 3.16 -23.05 -0.10
CA ALA A 110 2.88 -24.39 0.39
C ALA A 110 1.43 -24.62 0.88
N ILE A 111 0.57 -23.59 0.96
CA ILE A 111 -0.73 -23.73 1.67
C ILE A 111 -1.96 -23.69 0.74
N TYR A 112 -1.95 -22.95 -0.37
CA TYR A 112 -3.11 -22.91 -1.31
C TYR A 112 -2.67 -22.58 -2.75
N PRO A 113 -2.27 -23.57 -3.58
CA PRO A 113 -1.83 -23.31 -4.95
C PRO A 113 -2.99 -22.93 -5.87
N ASP A 114 -4.15 -23.60 -5.72
CA ASP A 114 -5.29 -23.46 -6.65
C ASP A 114 -6.65 -23.71 -5.98
N ALA A 115 -6.71 -23.77 -4.64
CA ALA A 115 -7.96 -24.03 -3.94
C ALA A 115 -8.80 -22.75 -3.84
N PRO A 116 -10.14 -22.84 -3.97
CA PRO A 116 -11.03 -21.79 -3.49
C PRO A 116 -10.60 -21.42 -2.06
N LEU A 117 -10.51 -20.12 -1.81
CA LEU A 117 -10.21 -19.59 -0.49
C LEU A 117 -11.01 -20.38 0.56
N PRO A 118 -10.36 -20.96 1.58
CA PRO A 118 -10.98 -21.94 2.50
C PRO A 118 -12.06 -21.32 3.41
N PHE A 119 -12.39 -20.05 3.20
CA PHE A 119 -13.32 -19.29 4.01
C PHE A 119 -14.50 -18.84 3.14
N ASP A 120 -15.70 -19.21 3.58
CA ASP A 120 -16.91 -18.54 3.16
C ASP A 120 -16.99 -17.22 3.92
N ALA A 121 -16.69 -16.10 3.24
CA ALA A 121 -16.77 -14.76 3.83
C ALA A 121 -18.19 -14.41 4.34
N GLY A 122 -19.21 -15.19 3.93
CA GLY A 122 -20.58 -15.10 4.43
C GLY A 122 -20.82 -15.86 5.74
N ALA A 123 -19.96 -16.82 6.12
CA ALA A 123 -20.18 -17.67 7.28
C ALA A 123 -19.63 -17.09 8.59
N ASN A 124 -18.45 -16.46 8.56
CA ASN A 124 -17.86 -15.82 9.75
C ASN A 124 -16.81 -14.75 9.39
N VAL A 125 -17.10 -13.50 9.74
CA VAL A 125 -16.20 -12.35 9.50
C VAL A 125 -14.91 -12.46 10.30
N ASP A 126 -15.00 -12.96 11.53
CA ASP A 126 -13.87 -13.00 12.46
C ASP A 126 -12.79 -13.97 11.96
N ASP A 127 -13.19 -15.09 11.37
CA ASP A 127 -12.26 -16.08 10.81
C ASP A 127 -11.43 -15.48 9.67
N VAL A 128 -12.06 -14.64 8.84
CA VAL A 128 -11.37 -13.93 7.75
C VAL A 128 -10.40 -12.90 8.31
N LEU A 129 -10.82 -12.11 9.31
CA LEU A 129 -9.97 -11.06 9.89
C LEU A 129 -8.79 -11.63 10.70
N ASN A 130 -8.94 -12.83 11.26
CA ASN A 130 -7.89 -13.53 12.01
C ASN A 130 -6.96 -14.36 11.11
N LEU A 131 -7.25 -14.45 9.81
CA LEU A 131 -6.47 -15.24 8.85
C LEU A 131 -4.96 -14.95 8.85
N PRO A 132 -4.48 -13.68 8.93
CA PRO A 132 -3.04 -13.42 8.99
C PRO A 132 -2.36 -14.06 10.20
N GLU A 133 -3.01 -14.01 11.36
CA GLU A 133 -2.48 -14.58 12.61
C GLU A 133 -2.47 -16.10 12.54
N ALA A 134 -3.57 -16.69 12.04
CA ALA A 134 -3.67 -18.14 11.86
C ALA A 134 -2.58 -18.69 10.92
N LEU A 135 -2.25 -17.98 9.84
CA LEU A 135 -1.19 -18.37 8.92
C LEU A 135 0.21 -18.14 9.51
N ALA A 136 0.43 -17.01 10.18
CA ALA A 136 1.69 -16.67 10.83
C ALA A 136 2.06 -17.69 11.93
N ALA A 137 1.09 -18.10 12.76
CA ALA A 137 1.29 -19.04 13.86
C ALA A 137 1.70 -20.44 13.39
N ARG A 138 1.25 -20.86 12.20
CA ARG A 138 1.53 -22.20 11.65
C ARG A 138 2.94 -22.34 11.09
N GLU A 139 3.44 -21.27 10.48
CA GLU A 139 4.64 -21.32 9.63
C GLU A 139 5.81 -20.49 10.21
N GLY A 140 5.64 -19.88 11.39
CA GLY A 140 6.71 -19.18 12.09
C GLY A 140 7.19 -17.90 11.39
N PHE A 141 6.30 -17.19 10.69
CA PHE A 141 6.60 -15.91 10.04
C PHE A 141 5.74 -14.78 10.60
N ARG A 142 6.14 -13.53 10.37
CA ARG A 142 5.38 -12.32 10.73
C ARG A 142 4.66 -11.79 9.51
N MET A 143 3.35 -11.61 9.59
CA MET A 143 2.58 -11.00 8.52
C MET A 143 2.28 -9.52 8.83
N VAL A 144 2.55 -8.65 7.87
CA VAL A 144 2.11 -7.25 7.88
C VAL A 144 1.03 -7.08 6.82
N VAL A 145 -0.17 -6.68 7.23
CA VAL A 145 -1.27 -6.38 6.30
C VAL A 145 -1.36 -4.88 6.08
N PHE A 146 -1.21 -4.46 4.83
CA PHE A 146 -1.35 -3.07 4.41
C PHE A 146 -2.62 -2.88 3.59
N ILE A 147 -3.51 -2.01 4.10
CA ILE A 147 -4.79 -1.66 3.49
C ILE A 147 -4.70 -0.21 3.00
N ASP A 148 -4.67 -0.02 1.69
CA ASP A 148 -4.67 1.33 1.10
C ASP A 148 -6.12 1.82 0.85
N GLU A 149 -6.33 3.13 0.88
CA GLU A 149 -7.61 3.79 0.57
C GLU A 149 -8.84 3.22 1.33
N CYS A 150 -8.69 2.83 2.60
CA CYS A 150 -9.77 2.33 3.47
C CYS A 150 -10.84 3.38 3.87
N GLN A 151 -10.72 4.60 3.35
CA GLN A 151 -11.64 5.70 3.63
C GLN A 151 -12.87 5.62 2.74
N ARG A 152 -14.07 5.58 3.34
CA ARG A 152 -15.32 5.77 2.58
C ARG A 152 -15.28 7.14 1.91
N ARG A 153 -15.34 7.17 0.58
CA ARG A 153 -15.69 8.41 -0.11
C ARG A 153 -17.14 8.70 0.27
N PRO A 154 -17.49 9.88 0.81
CA PRO A 154 -18.88 10.27 0.84
C PRO A 154 -19.38 10.19 -0.60
N SER A 155 -20.43 9.39 -0.81
CA SER A 155 -21.19 9.35 -2.05
C SER A 155 -21.47 10.79 -2.45
N GLY A 156 -21.15 11.15 -3.69
CA GLY A 156 -21.25 12.53 -4.15
C GLY A 156 -22.62 13.15 -3.84
N ARG A 157 -22.59 14.34 -3.23
CA ARG A 157 -23.64 15.37 -3.23
C ARG A 157 -25.04 14.90 -2.76
N THR A 158 -25.27 14.90 -1.45
CA THR A 158 -26.48 15.60 -0.98
C THR A 158 -26.22 17.09 -1.16
N GLY A 159 -26.71 17.64 -2.27
CA GLY A 159 -26.94 19.08 -2.31
C GLY A 159 -27.98 19.42 -1.25
N LEU A 160 -27.58 20.23 -0.27
CA LEU A 160 -28.37 21.23 0.43
C LEU A 160 -27.33 22.24 0.96
N PRO A 161 -27.62 23.55 0.96
CA PRO A 161 -28.87 24.17 1.40
C PRO A 161 -29.95 24.35 0.32
#